data_AF-A0A9P9Q5K4-F1
#
_entry.id   AF-A0A9P9Q5K4-F1
#
_cell.length_a   1.000
_cell.length_b   1.000
_cell.length_c   1.000
_cell.angle_alpha   90.00
_cell.angle_beta   90.00
_cell.angle_gamma   90.00
#
_symmetry.space_group_name_H-M   'P 1'
#
loop_
_entity.id
_entity.type
_entity.pdbx_description
1 polymer ?
#
loop_
_entity_poly.entity_id
_entity_poly.type
_entity_poly.pdbx_seq_one_letter_code
_entity_poly.pdbx_strand_id
1 'polypeptide(L)'
;MELEIPGRYDTSLFHFTVAKIVTAADKASVDGRKVFVGLGGLEPRPDLLGEFVKRHLSMRFAMAMASRDLALLLAGMSKQATPMKGISTLL
;
A
#
# COMPACT_ATOMS: atom_id res chain seq x y z
N MET A 1 2.09 -17.54 3.27
CA MET A 1 2.13 -16.25 2.54
C MET A 1 2.24 -16.60 1.05
N GLU A 2 1.25 -16.25 0.23
CA GLU A 2 1.00 -16.93 -1.07
C GLU A 2 2.05 -16.75 -2.17
N LEU A 3 2.92 -15.73 -2.09
CA LEU A 3 4.00 -15.51 -3.07
C LEU A 3 5.40 -15.81 -2.52
N GLU A 4 5.51 -16.21 -1.25
CA GLU A 4 6.80 -16.49 -0.57
C GLU A 4 7.85 -15.34 -0.60
N ILE A 5 7.40 -14.10 -0.86
CA ILE A 5 8.25 -12.91 -1.00
C ILE A 5 7.88 -11.78 -0.01
N PRO A 6 7.95 -12.00 1.31
CA PRO A 6 7.59 -10.99 2.31
C PRO A 6 8.37 -9.68 2.10
N GLY A 7 7.66 -8.58 1.89
CA GLY A 7 8.25 -7.23 1.77
C GLY A 7 9.10 -6.98 0.51
N ARG A 8 9.20 -7.95 -0.42
CA ARG A 8 10.00 -7.80 -1.65
C ARG A 8 9.15 -7.29 -2.81
N TYR A 9 8.68 -6.06 -2.66
CA TYR A 9 7.79 -5.42 -3.64
C TYR A 9 8.48 -5.07 -4.96
N ASP A 10 9.79 -4.91 -4.98
CA ASP A 10 10.57 -4.57 -6.18
C ASP A 10 10.83 -5.77 -7.12
N THR A 11 10.27 -6.93 -6.81
CA THR A 11 10.48 -8.15 -7.61
C THR A 11 9.63 -8.14 -8.87
N SER A 12 10.19 -8.64 -9.98
CA SER A 12 9.45 -8.83 -11.23
C SER A 12 8.20 -9.69 -11.03
N LEU A 13 8.26 -10.68 -10.13
CA LEU A 13 7.13 -11.53 -9.74
C LEU A 13 5.97 -10.72 -9.15
N PHE A 14 6.26 -9.78 -8.25
CA PHE A 14 5.25 -8.92 -7.64
C PHE A 14 4.59 -8.03 -8.71
N HIS A 15 5.39 -7.32 -9.49
CA HIS A 15 4.88 -6.43 -10.55
C HIS A 15 4.06 -7.19 -11.61
N PHE A 16 4.52 -8.39 -12.01
CA PHE A 16 3.79 -9.25 -12.95
C PHE A 16 2.45 -9.73 -12.40
N THR A 17 2.42 -10.10 -11.12
CA THR A 17 1.19 -10.55 -10.45
C THR A 17 0.18 -9.42 -10.34
N VAL A 18 0.62 -8.21 -9.95
CA VAL A 18 -0.24 -7.01 -9.93
C VAL A 18 -0.81 -6.73 -11.31
N ALA A 19 0.03 -6.73 -12.36
CA ALA A 19 -0.41 -6.50 -13.73
C ALA A 19 -1.47 -7.52 -14.21
N LYS A 20 -1.30 -8.80 -13.86
CA LYS A 20 -2.28 -9.86 -14.14
C LYS A 20 -3.63 -9.59 -13.48
N ILE A 21 -3.63 -9.20 -12.20
CA ILE A 21 -4.86 -8.91 -11.45
C ILE A 21 -5.58 -7.70 -12.06
N VAL A 22 -4.86 -6.63 -12.38
CA VAL A 22 -5.44 -5.45 -13.04
C VAL A 22 -6.04 -5.83 -14.38
N THR A 23 -5.33 -6.60 -15.19
CA THR A 23 -5.82 -7.04 -16.51
C THR A 23 -7.11 -7.87 -16.38
N ALA A 24 -7.22 -8.69 -15.33
CA ALA A 24 -8.44 -9.42 -15.04
C ALA A 24 -9.59 -8.49 -14.64
N ALA A 25 -9.32 -7.45 -13.84
CA ALA A 25 -10.31 -6.43 -13.47
C ALA A 25 -10.77 -5.60 -14.69
N ASP A 26 -9.86 -5.28 -15.61
CA ASP A 26 -10.18 -4.61 -16.87
C ASP A 26 -11.13 -5.46 -17.72
N LYS A 27 -10.82 -6.76 -17.87
CA LYS A 27 -11.69 -7.71 -18.58
C LYS A 27 -13.04 -7.92 -17.92
N ALA A 28 -13.10 -7.81 -16.60
CA ALA A 28 -14.35 -7.91 -15.84
C ALA A 28 -15.18 -6.61 -15.89
N SER A 29 -14.62 -5.51 -16.42
CA SER A 29 -15.28 -4.21 -16.54
C SER A 29 -16.00 -4.07 -17.88
N VAL A 30 -17.06 -4.86 -18.06
CA VAL A 30 -17.91 -4.88 -19.27
C VAL A 30 -19.34 -4.41 -18.94
N ASP A 31 -20.09 -4.00 -19.97
CA ASP A 31 -21.52 -3.65 -19.87
C ASP A 31 -21.85 -2.58 -18.79
N GLY A 32 -20.99 -1.56 -18.68
CA GLY A 32 -21.16 -0.46 -17.72
C GLY A 32 -20.74 -0.81 -16.29
N ARG A 33 -20.43 -2.07 -15.98
CA ARG A 33 -19.80 -2.47 -14.72
C ARG A 33 -18.33 -2.02 -14.72
N LYS A 34 -17.89 -1.38 -13.64
CA LYS A 34 -16.48 -1.05 -13.40
C LYS A 34 -15.96 -1.84 -12.21
N VAL A 35 -14.89 -2.58 -12.41
CA VAL A 35 -14.18 -3.33 -11.37
C VAL A 35 -12.87 -2.62 -11.08
N PHE A 36 -12.59 -2.40 -9.81
CA PHE A 36 -11.37 -1.73 -9.37
C PHE A 36 -10.54 -2.65 -8.49
N VAL A 37 -9.22 -2.49 -8.57
CA VAL A 37 -8.27 -3.24 -7.74
C VAL A 37 -7.73 -2.32 -6.65
N GLY A 38 -7.89 -2.74 -5.39
CA GLY A 38 -7.24 -2.13 -4.25
C GLY A 38 -6.01 -2.95 -3.83
N LEU A 39 -4.89 -2.28 -3.58
CA LEU A 39 -3.66 -2.88 -3.07
C LEU A 39 -3.39 -2.36 -1.66
N GLY A 40 -3.45 -3.23 -0.65
CA GLY A 40 -2.99 -2.94 0.71
C GLY A 40 -1.56 -3.42 0.93
N GLY A 41 -0.88 -2.88 1.94
CA GLY A 41 0.48 -3.29 2.34
C GLY A 41 1.63 -2.55 1.63
N LEU A 42 1.30 -1.67 0.67
CA LEU A 42 2.26 -0.81 -0.06
C LEU A 42 2.32 0.62 0.48
N GLU A 43 1.70 0.88 1.64
CA GLU A 43 1.70 2.18 2.31
C GLU A 43 3.10 2.78 2.55
N PRO A 44 4.15 2.01 2.89
CA PRO A 44 5.51 2.56 3.07
C PRO A 44 6.23 2.86 1.75
N ARG A 45 5.65 2.53 0.58
CA ARG A 45 6.27 2.69 -0.75
C ARG A 45 5.44 3.59 -1.67
N PRO A 46 5.35 4.91 -1.38
CA PRO A 46 4.56 5.85 -2.17
C PRO A 46 5.04 5.97 -3.63
N ASP A 47 6.31 5.68 -3.88
CA ASP A 47 6.91 5.56 -5.20
C ASP A 47 6.22 4.48 -6.06
N LEU A 48 6.08 3.27 -5.51
CA LEU A 48 5.43 2.14 -6.20
C LEU A 48 3.94 2.42 -6.40
N LEU A 49 3.26 3.00 -5.41
CA LEU A 49 1.86 3.41 -5.55
C LEU A 49 1.68 4.36 -6.74
N GLY A 50 2.54 5.38 -6.84
CA GLY A 50 2.50 6.36 -7.93
C GLY A 50 2.77 5.75 -9.29
N GLU A 51 3.71 4.81 -9.39
CA GLU A 51 3.97 4.08 -10.63
C GLU A 51 2.77 3.25 -11.07
N PHE A 52 2.16 2.51 -10.15
CA PHE A 52 1.05 1.63 -10.49
C PHE A 52 -0.22 2.40 -10.86
N VAL A 53 -0.53 3.53 -10.22
CA VAL A 53 -1.65 4.42 -10.67
C VAL A 53 -1.46 4.84 -12.12
N LYS A 54 -0.24 5.23 -12.49
CA LYS A 54 0.06 5.72 -13.84
C LYS A 54 -0.05 4.61 -14.88
N ARG A 55 0.36 3.39 -14.53
CA ARG A 55 0.40 2.24 -15.44
C ARG A 55 -0.96 1.52 -15.55
N HIS A 56 -1.83 1.62 -14.55
CA HIS A 56 -3.04 0.83 -14.43
C HIS A 56 -4.25 1.68 -13.99
N LEU A 57 -5.04 2.14 -14.96
CA LEU A 57 -6.18 3.05 -14.73
C LEU A 57 -7.29 2.46 -13.83
N SER A 58 -7.45 1.15 -13.83
CA SER A 58 -8.44 0.44 -12.99
C SER A 58 -7.94 0.19 -11.56
N MET A 59 -6.72 0.60 -11.26
CA MET A 59 -6.19 0.53 -9.92
C MET A 59 -6.68 1.73 -9.10
N ARG A 60 -7.26 1.46 -7.93
CA ARG A 60 -7.74 2.50 -7.01
C ARG A 60 -7.14 2.32 -5.63
N PHE A 61 -6.39 3.32 -5.22
CA PHE A 61 -5.67 3.34 -3.95
C PHE A 61 -6.46 3.90 -2.77
N ALA A 62 -7.69 4.36 -3.00
CA ALA A 62 -8.56 4.83 -1.92
C ALA A 62 -8.80 3.76 -0.84
N MET A 63 -8.75 2.47 -1.20
CA MET A 63 -8.93 1.36 -0.25
C MET A 63 -7.68 1.07 0.60
N ALA A 64 -6.48 1.47 0.15
CA ALA A 64 -5.23 1.36 0.91
C ALA A 64 -5.10 2.44 2.02
N MET A 65 -5.85 3.54 1.87
CA MET A 65 -5.87 4.61 2.88
C MET A 65 -6.71 4.28 4.12
N ALA A 66 -7.54 3.22 4.08
CA ALA A 66 -8.43 2.87 5.17
C ALA A 66 -7.74 2.29 6.42
N SER A 67 -6.43 2.00 6.36
CA SER A 67 -5.62 1.47 7.47
C SER A 67 -4.49 2.41 7.92
N ARG A 68 -4.51 3.67 7.43
CA ARG A 68 -3.43 4.63 7.61
C ARG A 68 -3.45 5.31 8.97
N ASP A 69 -4.61 5.39 9.60
CA ASP A 69 -4.81 6.00 10.91
C ASP A 69 -3.97 5.31 12.00
N LEU A 70 -4.00 3.98 12.06
CA LEU A 70 -3.23 3.21 13.04
C LEU A 70 -1.72 3.31 12.79
N ALA A 71 -1.29 3.20 11.53
CA ALA A 71 0.12 3.30 11.17
C ALA A 71 0.69 4.70 11.44
N LEU A 72 -0.07 5.76 11.12
CA LEU A 72 0.32 7.15 11.40
C LEU A 72 0.34 7.44 12.91
N LEU A 73 -0.67 6.95 13.64
CA LEU A 73 -0.73 7.09 15.10
C LEU A 73 0.46 6.41 15.76
N LEU A 74 0.75 5.15 15.39
CA LEU A 74 1.89 4.41 15.92
C LEU A 74 3.21 5.11 15.61
N ALA A 75 3.42 5.53 14.36
CA ALA A 75 4.65 6.25 13.98
C ALA A 75 4.81 7.57 14.74
N GLY A 76 3.72 8.32 14.92
CA GLY A 76 3.71 9.55 15.71
C GLY A 76 4.06 9.31 17.18
N MET A 77 3.43 8.31 17.80
CA MET A 77 3.70 7.90 19.18
C MET A 77 5.15 7.43 19.37
N SER A 78 5.66 6.58 18.47
CA SER A 78 7.05 6.10 18.52
C SER A 78 8.06 7.25 18.40
N LYS A 79 7.78 8.25 17.55
CA LYS A 79 8.65 9.43 17.40
C LYS A 79 8.67 10.30 18.66
N GLN A 80 7.54 10.43 19.36
CA GLN A 80 7.44 11.20 20.60
C GLN A 80 7.98 10.47 21.83
N ALA A 81 7.98 9.13 21.84
CA ALA A 81 8.42 8.33 22.99
C ALA A 81 9.89 8.61 23.39
N THR A 82 10.80 8.72 22.41
CA THR A 82 12.23 8.98 22.66
C THR A 82 12.49 10.33 23.33
N PRO A 83 11.99 11.48 22.81
CA PRO A 83 12.18 12.77 23.47
C PRO A 83 11.47 12.86 24.83
N MET A 84 10.28 12.27 25.00
CA MET A 84 9.61 12.23 26.32
C MET A 84 10.44 11.45 27.36
N LYS A 85 11.09 10.36 26.96
CA LYS A 85 11.98 9.60 27.84
C LYS A 85 13.20 10.44 28.27
N GLY A 86 13.77 11.21 27.34
CA GLY A 86 14.87 12.14 27.63
C GLY A 86 14.48 13.25 28.62
N ILE A 87 13.28 13.81 28.50
CA ILE A 87 12.73 14.80 29.44
C ILE A 87 12.52 14.16 30.83
N SER A 88 11.99 12.94 30.87
CA SER A 88 11.75 12.23 32.14
C SER A 88 13.03 11.93 32.92
N THR A 89 14.18 11.78 32.27
CA THR A 89 15.48 11.59 32.93
C THR A 89 16.12 12.88 33.45
N LEU A 90 15.56 14.05 33.10
CA LEU A 90 16.02 15.36 33.58
C LEU A 90 15.22 15.87 34.79
N LEU A 91 14.15 15.17 35.17
CA LEU A 91 13.33 15.40 36.36
C LEU A 91 13.67 14.38 37.45
#